data_AF-A0A2M7ZHS4-F1
#
_entry.id   AF-A0A2M7ZHS4-F1
#
_cell.length_a   1.000
_cell.length_b   1.000
_cell.length_c   1.000
_cell.angle_alpha   90.00
_cell.angle_beta   90.00
_cell.angle_gamma   90.00
#
_symmetry.space_group_name_H-M   'P 1'
#
loop_
_entity.id
_entity.type
_entity.pdbx_description
1 polymer ?
#
loop_
_entity_poly.entity_id
_entity_poly.type
_entity_poly.pdbx_seq_one_letter_code
_entity_poly.pdbx_strand_id
1 'polypeptide(L)'
;MKILYSCLSKSWGGMEMITITSIKKLLDRKCEVTLICTKNSRIHIEANNLGILIYPLSANNLIFPFNILSIDSLIKKNKYDIIHTHASKDLWLLVPGLKFIRNKTPLFLTKHVGSFIIKKDLLHRIIYKRVTKVFAISNVIRKNLLETCPLDESKVVLLHNGINTNYYFSNEEMKINGRKKWGIKTHDLVIGMMGRLSPGKGHEEFLESAIELNKKHDNLKFIIIGEASRGEDEYAIKIKNLAKENKINNIIFTGYIKD
;
A
#
# COMPACT_ATOMS: atom_id res chain seq x y z
N MET A 1 5.44 -20.75 -13.70
CA MET A 1 4.99 -20.66 -12.28
C MET A 1 3.74 -19.81 -12.24
N LYS A 2 2.69 -20.29 -11.59
CA LYS A 2 1.38 -19.65 -11.50
C LYS A 2 1.10 -19.19 -10.07
N ILE A 3 0.84 -17.91 -9.91
CA ILE A 3 0.77 -17.25 -8.60
C ILE A 3 -0.58 -16.56 -8.41
N LEU A 4 -1.20 -16.78 -7.27
CA LEU A 4 -2.41 -16.10 -6.86
C LEU A 4 -2.08 -14.99 -5.87
N TYR A 5 -2.22 -13.75 -6.29
CA TYR A 5 -2.09 -12.59 -5.42
C TYR A 5 -3.43 -12.22 -4.77
N SER A 6 -3.40 -11.69 -3.55
CA SER A 6 -4.57 -11.00 -2.99
C SER A 6 -4.22 -9.66 -2.36
N CYS A 7 -5.07 -8.67 -2.63
CA CYS A 7 -5.11 -7.41 -1.91
C CYS A 7 -6.55 -6.87 -1.94
N LEU A 8 -7.30 -7.10 -0.87
CA LEU A 8 -8.72 -6.69 -0.80
C LEU A 8 -8.93 -5.25 -0.30
N SER A 9 -7.86 -4.47 -0.21
CA SER A 9 -7.96 -3.06 0.20
C SER A 9 -8.82 -2.25 -0.76
N LYS A 10 -9.56 -1.30 -0.19
CA LYS A 10 -10.35 -0.30 -0.94
C LYS A 10 -9.63 1.04 -1.04
N SER A 11 -8.52 1.20 -0.33
CA SER A 11 -7.71 2.41 -0.33
C SER A 11 -6.75 2.43 -1.52
N TRP A 12 -5.97 3.50 -1.65
CA TRP A 12 -4.88 3.58 -2.60
C TRP A 12 -3.64 4.19 -1.95
N GLY A 13 -2.60 3.39 -1.78
CA GLY A 13 -1.31 3.82 -1.25
C GLY A 13 -0.22 2.80 -1.49
N GLY A 14 0.83 2.84 -0.66
CA GLY A 14 2.05 2.06 -0.88
C GLY A 14 1.83 0.55 -0.97
N MET A 15 0.88 -0.01 -0.21
CA MET A 15 0.57 -1.44 -0.23
C MET A 15 -0.05 -1.88 -1.57
N GLU A 16 -1.05 -1.15 -2.07
CA GLU A 16 -1.71 -1.47 -3.33
C GLU A 16 -0.76 -1.23 -4.51
N MET A 17 -0.03 -0.11 -4.49
CA MET A 17 0.97 0.24 -5.51
C MET A 17 2.08 -0.81 -5.58
N ILE A 18 2.67 -1.23 -4.45
CA ILE A 18 3.72 -2.25 -4.45
C ILE A 18 3.19 -3.63 -4.85
N THR A 19 1.91 -3.92 -4.56
CA THR A 19 1.24 -5.15 -5.05
C THR A 19 1.25 -5.17 -6.57
N ILE A 20 0.76 -4.09 -7.21
CA ILE A 20 0.74 -3.95 -8.67
C ILE A 20 2.16 -3.99 -9.26
N THR A 21 3.10 -3.25 -8.68
CA THR A 21 4.50 -3.24 -9.12
C THR A 21 5.13 -4.62 -9.03
N SER A 22 4.87 -5.37 -7.96
CA SER A 22 5.36 -6.74 -7.79
C SER A 22 4.79 -7.67 -8.86
N ILE A 23 3.47 -7.58 -9.14
CA ILE A 23 2.82 -8.35 -10.20
C ILE A 23 3.45 -8.06 -11.55
N LYS A 24 3.65 -6.78 -11.92
CA LYS A 24 4.31 -6.40 -13.18
C LYS A 24 5.69 -7.05 -13.30
N LYS A 25 6.50 -7.01 -12.24
CA LYS A 25 7.84 -7.62 -12.23
C LYS A 25 7.85 -9.14 -12.27
N LEU A 26 6.76 -9.79 -11.88
CA LEU A 26 6.58 -11.23 -12.04
C LEU A 26 6.12 -11.58 -13.46
N LEU A 27 5.24 -10.78 -14.05
CA LEU A 27 4.83 -10.91 -15.45
C LEU A 27 6.03 -10.73 -16.39
N ASP A 28 6.91 -9.74 -16.14
CA ASP A 28 8.18 -9.54 -16.86
C ASP A 28 9.08 -10.79 -16.80
N ARG A 29 8.95 -11.60 -15.74
CA ARG A 29 9.66 -12.87 -15.53
C ARG A 29 8.89 -14.09 -16.03
N LYS A 30 7.87 -13.90 -16.88
CA LYS A 30 7.03 -14.96 -17.47
C LYS A 30 6.29 -15.81 -16.42
N CYS A 31 6.01 -15.25 -15.24
CA CYS A 31 5.08 -15.86 -14.29
C CYS A 31 3.65 -15.56 -14.71
N GLU A 32 2.74 -16.52 -14.51
CA GLU A 32 1.30 -16.29 -14.64
C GLU A 32 0.77 -15.77 -13.29
N VAL A 33 0.14 -14.59 -13.29
CA VAL A 33 -0.32 -13.98 -12.04
C VAL A 33 -1.80 -13.61 -12.14
N THR A 34 -2.59 -14.12 -11.19
CA THR A 34 -3.99 -13.72 -11.00
C THR A 34 -4.09 -12.87 -9.73
N LEU A 35 -4.74 -11.72 -9.79
CA LEU A 35 -4.97 -10.84 -8.63
C LEU A 35 -6.42 -10.95 -8.14
N ILE A 36 -6.59 -11.29 -6.87
CA ILE A 36 -7.86 -11.13 -6.15
C ILE A 36 -7.90 -9.75 -5.53
N CYS A 37 -8.91 -8.98 -5.88
CA CYS A 37 -9.11 -7.62 -5.37
C CYS A 37 -10.60 -7.35 -5.11
N THR A 38 -10.88 -6.32 -4.32
CA THR A 38 -12.27 -5.87 -4.13
C THR A 38 -12.77 -5.20 -5.41
N LYS A 39 -13.94 -5.60 -5.90
CA LYS A 39 -14.60 -4.99 -7.07
C LYS A 39 -14.75 -3.48 -6.88
N ASN A 40 -14.46 -2.73 -7.93
CA ASN A 40 -14.49 -1.26 -7.99
C ASN A 40 -13.53 -0.54 -7.03
N SER A 41 -12.58 -1.23 -6.39
CA SER A 41 -11.50 -0.55 -5.67
C SER A 41 -10.49 0.07 -6.64
N ARG A 42 -9.64 0.98 -6.15
CA ARG A 42 -8.62 1.58 -7.00
C ARG A 42 -7.65 0.54 -7.58
N ILE A 43 -7.24 -0.45 -6.78
CA ILE A 43 -6.38 -1.54 -7.26
C ILE A 43 -7.06 -2.39 -8.34
N HIS A 44 -8.38 -2.59 -8.28
CA HIS A 44 -9.13 -3.28 -9.34
C HIS A 44 -9.04 -2.51 -10.67
N ILE A 45 -9.28 -1.20 -10.63
CA ILE A 45 -9.24 -0.32 -11.82
C ILE A 45 -7.83 -0.31 -12.42
N GLU A 46 -6.80 -0.10 -11.59
CA GLU A 46 -5.41 0.00 -12.05
C GLU A 46 -4.89 -1.35 -12.57
N ALA A 47 -5.25 -2.47 -11.93
CA ALA A 47 -4.91 -3.79 -12.44
C ALA A 47 -5.55 -4.08 -13.80
N ASN A 48 -6.84 -3.74 -13.95
CA ASN A 48 -7.57 -3.92 -15.21
C ASN A 48 -6.96 -3.08 -16.33
N ASN A 49 -6.62 -1.81 -16.07
CA ASN A 49 -5.98 -0.92 -17.04
C ASN A 49 -4.61 -1.44 -17.51
N LEU A 50 -3.93 -2.26 -16.69
CA LEU A 50 -2.66 -2.88 -17.01
C LEU A 50 -2.80 -4.26 -17.67
N GLY A 51 -4.03 -4.72 -17.92
CA GLY A 51 -4.29 -6.06 -18.48
C GLY A 51 -3.91 -7.20 -17.53
N ILE A 52 -3.81 -6.94 -16.22
CA ILE A 52 -3.55 -8.00 -15.23
C ILE A 52 -4.80 -8.88 -15.12
N LEU A 53 -4.61 -10.21 -15.13
CA LEU A 53 -5.70 -11.14 -14.88
C LEU A 53 -6.23 -10.94 -13.45
N ILE A 54 -7.50 -10.56 -13.33
CA ILE A 54 -8.13 -10.22 -12.07
C ILE A 54 -9.31 -11.14 -11.75
N TYR A 55 -9.52 -11.37 -10.46
CA TYR A 55 -10.70 -12.03 -9.90
C TYR A 55 -11.35 -11.09 -8.87
N PRO A 56 -12.25 -10.18 -9.32
CA PRO A 56 -12.85 -9.19 -8.44
C PRO A 56 -13.92 -9.81 -7.52
N LEU A 57 -13.83 -9.53 -6.23
CA LEU A 57 -14.82 -9.93 -5.23
C LEU A 57 -15.74 -8.78 -4.84
N SER A 58 -17.03 -9.04 -4.73
CA SER A 58 -17.99 -8.04 -4.28
C SER A 58 -17.66 -7.55 -2.86
N ALA A 59 -17.74 -6.23 -2.69
CA ALA A 59 -17.35 -5.53 -1.46
C ALA A 59 -18.27 -5.83 -0.25
N ASN A 60 -19.49 -6.32 -0.50
CA ASN A 60 -20.46 -6.67 0.54
C ASN A 60 -20.04 -8.00 1.15
N ASN A 61 -19.53 -7.95 2.39
CA ASN A 61 -19.08 -9.08 3.19
C ASN A 61 -18.01 -9.94 2.51
N LEU A 62 -16.77 -9.45 2.48
CA LEU A 62 -15.61 -10.19 1.99
C LEU A 62 -15.40 -11.56 2.69
N ILE A 63 -15.94 -11.74 3.91
CA ILE A 63 -15.93 -12.99 4.69
C ILE A 63 -17.32 -13.65 4.65
N PHE A 64 -17.99 -13.64 3.51
CA PHE A 64 -19.24 -14.37 3.30
C PHE A 64 -18.93 -15.79 2.79
N PRO A 65 -19.70 -16.83 3.19
CA PRO A 65 -19.46 -18.21 2.74
C PRO A 65 -19.36 -18.35 1.22
N PHE A 66 -20.16 -17.58 0.46
CA PHE A 66 -20.10 -17.55 -1.00
C PHE A 66 -18.74 -17.13 -1.56
N ASN A 67 -18.11 -16.12 -0.95
CA ASN A 67 -16.77 -15.68 -1.35
C ASN A 67 -15.73 -16.76 -1.01
N ILE A 68 -15.87 -17.46 0.12
CA ILE A 68 -14.98 -18.58 0.48
C ILE A 68 -15.07 -19.72 -0.56
N LEU A 69 -16.28 -20.12 -0.95
CA LEU A 69 -16.51 -21.16 -1.98
C LEU A 69 -16.01 -20.72 -3.37
N SER A 70 -16.13 -19.43 -3.68
CA SER A 70 -15.59 -18.87 -4.92
C SER A 70 -14.06 -18.96 -4.98
N ILE A 71 -13.38 -18.64 -3.87
CA ILE A 71 -11.92 -18.77 -3.74
C ILE A 71 -11.50 -20.22 -3.88
N ASP A 72 -12.22 -21.13 -3.24
CA ASP A 72 -11.99 -22.55 -3.37
C ASP A 72 -12.04 -23.00 -4.84
N SER A 73 -13.16 -22.75 -5.52
CA SER A 73 -13.34 -23.11 -6.93
C SER A 73 -12.24 -22.52 -7.82
N LEU A 74 -11.87 -21.26 -7.59
CA LEU A 74 -10.77 -20.59 -8.29
C LEU A 74 -9.44 -21.34 -8.11
N ILE A 75 -9.07 -21.67 -6.87
CA ILE A 75 -7.81 -22.34 -6.53
C ILE A 75 -7.78 -23.76 -7.10
N LYS A 76 -8.87 -24.52 -6.95
CA LYS A 76 -8.99 -25.89 -7.42
C LYS A 76 -8.90 -26.00 -8.94
N LYS A 77 -9.60 -25.10 -9.66
CA LYS A 77 -9.60 -25.08 -11.13
C LYS A 77 -8.25 -24.68 -11.71
N ASN A 78 -7.57 -23.72 -11.10
CA ASN A 78 -6.39 -23.09 -11.71
C ASN A 78 -5.06 -23.67 -11.26
N LYS A 79 -5.01 -24.46 -10.18
CA LYS A 79 -3.81 -25.12 -9.63
C LYS A 79 -2.63 -24.16 -9.46
N TYR A 80 -2.75 -23.20 -8.53
CA TYR A 80 -1.66 -22.25 -8.24
C TYR A 80 -0.50 -22.89 -7.48
N ASP A 81 0.72 -22.49 -7.84
CA ASP A 81 1.98 -22.91 -7.20
C ASP A 81 2.22 -22.14 -5.88
N ILE A 82 1.82 -20.87 -5.84
CA ILE A 82 2.00 -19.98 -4.68
C ILE A 82 0.76 -19.09 -4.53
N ILE A 83 0.37 -18.82 -3.28
CA ILE A 83 -0.61 -17.79 -2.92
C ILE A 83 0.11 -16.72 -2.11
N HIS A 84 -0.01 -15.45 -2.49
CA HIS A 84 0.67 -14.34 -1.84
C HIS A 84 -0.31 -13.20 -1.52
N THR A 85 -0.59 -13.00 -0.24
CA THR A 85 -1.44 -11.89 0.21
C THR A 85 -0.63 -10.70 0.72
N HIS A 86 -1.12 -9.50 0.43
CA HIS A 86 -0.54 -8.24 0.88
C HIS A 86 -1.29 -7.63 2.07
N ALA A 87 -2.42 -8.20 2.48
CA ALA A 87 -3.19 -7.68 3.61
C ALA A 87 -3.56 -8.81 4.59
N SER A 88 -3.24 -8.63 5.88
CA SER A 88 -3.54 -9.63 6.91
C SER A 88 -5.04 -9.96 7.01
N LYS A 89 -5.92 -9.04 6.60
CA LYS A 89 -7.38 -9.25 6.58
C LYS A 89 -7.77 -10.33 5.57
N ASP A 90 -7.07 -10.43 4.45
CA ASP A 90 -7.37 -11.40 3.39
C ASP A 90 -7.16 -12.84 3.86
N LEU A 91 -6.33 -13.06 4.89
CA LEU A 91 -6.13 -14.39 5.48
C LEU A 91 -7.44 -15.00 6.00
N TRP A 92 -8.37 -14.17 6.47
CA TRP A 92 -9.70 -14.62 6.93
C TRP A 92 -10.58 -15.16 5.81
N LEU A 93 -10.27 -14.84 4.55
CA LEU A 93 -10.91 -15.41 3.38
C LEU A 93 -10.10 -16.59 2.83
N LEU A 94 -8.79 -16.41 2.67
CA LEU A 94 -7.91 -17.40 2.04
C LEU A 94 -7.74 -18.67 2.87
N VAL A 95 -7.55 -18.56 4.18
CA VAL A 95 -7.25 -19.73 5.03
C VAL A 95 -8.45 -20.68 5.14
N PRO A 96 -9.69 -20.22 5.40
CA PRO A 96 -10.85 -21.10 5.34
C PRO A 96 -11.05 -21.75 3.98
N GLY A 97 -10.88 -21.01 2.87
CA GLY A 97 -11.00 -21.57 1.52
C GLY A 97 -9.98 -22.68 1.25
N LEU A 98 -8.72 -22.47 1.65
CA LEU A 98 -7.67 -23.48 1.54
C LEU A 98 -7.90 -24.70 2.43
N LYS A 99 -8.45 -24.50 3.63
CA LYS A 99 -8.76 -25.58 4.56
C LYS A 99 -9.91 -26.45 4.04
N PHE A 100 -10.92 -25.82 3.42
CA PHE A 100 -12.10 -26.51 2.89
C PHE A 100 -11.73 -27.56 1.84
N ILE A 101 -10.83 -27.25 0.90
CA ILE A 101 -10.32 -28.22 -0.09
C ILE A 101 -9.02 -28.93 0.30
N ARG A 102 -8.59 -28.82 1.56
CA ARG A 102 -7.35 -29.46 2.05
C ARG A 102 -6.12 -29.12 1.18
N ASN A 103 -6.13 -27.92 0.59
CA ASN A 103 -5.10 -27.49 -0.34
C ASN A 103 -3.84 -27.03 0.43
N LYS A 104 -2.69 -27.55 0.01
CA LYS A 104 -1.37 -27.33 0.65
C LYS A 104 -0.50 -26.29 -0.05
N THR A 105 -1.01 -25.58 -1.06
CA THR A 105 -0.27 -24.53 -1.78
C THR A 105 0.35 -23.55 -0.77
N PRO A 106 1.65 -23.24 -0.87
CA PRO A 106 2.32 -22.27 -0.01
C PRO A 106 1.57 -20.94 0.06
N LEU A 107 1.36 -20.44 1.29
CA LEU A 107 0.68 -19.17 1.53
C LEU A 107 1.67 -18.17 2.13
N PHE A 108 1.96 -17.11 1.40
CA PHE A 108 2.83 -16.03 1.81
C PHE A 108 2.03 -14.80 2.20
N LEU A 109 2.55 -14.04 3.18
CA LEU A 109 2.02 -12.75 3.60
C LEU A 109 3.12 -11.71 3.53
N THR A 110 2.93 -10.62 2.77
CA THR A 110 3.75 -9.41 2.96
C THR A 110 3.02 -8.44 3.88
N LYS A 111 3.68 -8.02 4.95
CA LYS A 111 3.15 -7.03 5.88
C LYS A 111 3.71 -5.65 5.53
N HIS A 112 2.80 -4.71 5.24
CA HIS A 112 3.16 -3.33 4.88
C HIS A 112 2.95 -2.32 6.00
N VAL A 113 2.02 -2.59 6.92
CA VAL A 113 1.58 -1.63 7.94
C VAL A 113 1.63 -2.27 9.30
N GLY A 114 2.24 -1.58 10.27
CA GLY A 114 2.25 -2.01 11.66
C GLY A 114 0.84 -1.94 12.25
N SER A 115 0.54 -2.76 13.24
CA SER A 115 -0.71 -2.68 13.98
C SER A 115 -0.41 -2.81 15.45
N PHE A 116 -1.00 -1.97 16.29
CA PHE A 116 -0.89 -2.08 17.76
C PHE A 116 -1.89 -3.09 18.34
N ILE A 117 -2.67 -3.76 17.49
CA ILE A 117 -3.67 -4.74 17.90
C ILE A 117 -2.98 -6.10 18.04
N ILE A 118 -2.99 -6.65 19.27
CA ILE A 118 -2.51 -8.01 19.56
C ILE A 118 -3.50 -9.02 18.97
N LYS A 119 -3.00 -9.91 18.12
CA LYS A 119 -3.74 -10.91 17.33
C LYS A 119 -3.34 -12.33 17.74
N LYS A 120 -3.19 -12.60 19.03
CA LYS A 120 -2.65 -13.88 19.55
C LYS A 120 -3.72 -14.84 20.10
N ASP A 121 -5.00 -14.55 19.89
CA ASP A 121 -6.10 -15.45 20.22
C ASP A 121 -6.12 -16.72 19.35
N LEU A 122 -6.99 -17.66 19.73
CA LEU A 122 -7.06 -18.98 19.11
C LEU A 122 -7.35 -18.92 17.61
N LEU A 123 -8.24 -18.04 17.16
CA LEU A 123 -8.59 -17.94 15.75
C LEU A 123 -7.41 -17.43 14.94
N HIS A 124 -6.75 -16.37 15.41
CA HIS A 124 -5.54 -15.90 14.74
C HIS A 124 -4.41 -16.93 14.77
N ARG A 125 -4.25 -17.72 15.83
CA ARG A 125 -3.29 -18.85 15.84
C ARG A 125 -3.58 -19.85 14.73
N ILE A 126 -4.86 -20.21 14.51
CA ILE A 126 -5.27 -21.09 13.41
C ILE A 126 -4.95 -20.47 12.05
N ILE A 127 -5.30 -19.20 11.87
CA ILE A 127 -5.09 -18.46 10.61
C ILE A 127 -3.61 -18.36 10.28
N TYR A 128 -2.78 -17.87 11.21
CA TYR A 128 -1.35 -17.66 10.99
C TYR A 128 -0.55 -18.97 10.94
N LYS A 129 -1.03 -20.07 11.54
CA LYS A 129 -0.41 -21.40 11.37
C LYS A 129 -0.37 -21.84 9.90
N ARG A 130 -1.38 -21.46 9.10
CA ARG A 130 -1.45 -21.79 7.66
C ARG A 130 -0.47 -20.99 6.79
N VAL A 131 0.07 -19.89 7.31
CA VAL A 131 1.05 -19.05 6.61
C VAL A 131 2.41 -19.75 6.60
N THR A 132 2.95 -19.93 5.40
CA THR A 132 4.22 -20.61 5.14
C THR A 132 5.40 -19.68 5.44
N LYS A 133 5.36 -18.45 4.91
CA LYS A 133 6.37 -17.40 5.16
C LYS A 133 5.69 -16.04 5.25
N VAL A 134 6.27 -15.16 6.07
CA VAL A 134 5.86 -13.77 6.23
C VAL A 134 7.01 -12.86 5.85
N PHE A 135 6.75 -11.91 4.96
CA PHE A 135 7.70 -10.89 4.54
C PHE A 135 7.40 -9.58 5.27
N ALA A 136 8.36 -9.09 6.04
CA ALA A 136 8.31 -7.79 6.69
C ALA A 136 9.07 -6.77 5.83
N ILE A 137 8.44 -5.63 5.51
CA ILE A 137 9.08 -4.62 4.64
C ILE A 137 10.16 -3.77 5.33
N SER A 138 10.25 -3.86 6.66
CA SER A 138 11.26 -3.16 7.46
C SER A 138 11.47 -3.85 8.81
N ASN A 139 12.56 -3.50 9.51
CA ASN A 139 12.83 -3.99 10.86
C ASN A 139 11.71 -3.61 11.84
N VAL A 140 11.12 -2.42 11.69
CA VAL A 140 9.98 -1.97 12.51
C VAL A 140 8.77 -2.89 12.30
N ILE A 141 8.46 -3.23 11.05
CA ILE A 141 7.36 -4.15 10.75
C ILE A 141 7.67 -5.58 11.21
N ARG A 142 8.92 -6.02 11.10
CA ARG A 142 9.37 -7.33 11.60
C ARG A 142 9.14 -7.44 13.10
N LYS A 143 9.61 -6.45 13.86
CA LYS A 143 9.40 -6.36 15.31
C LYS A 143 7.91 -6.37 15.65
N ASN A 144 7.13 -5.50 15.01
CA ASN A 144 5.69 -5.43 15.22
C ASN A 144 4.96 -6.75 14.95
N LEU A 145 5.36 -7.50 13.91
CA LEU A 145 4.79 -8.82 13.60
C LEU A 145 5.03 -9.83 14.72
N LEU A 146 6.26 -9.92 15.25
CA LEU A 146 6.62 -10.86 16.31
C LEU A 146 5.92 -10.51 17.64
N GLU A 147 5.77 -9.21 17.91
CA GLU A 147 5.09 -8.73 19.10
C GLU A 147 3.57 -8.98 19.05
N THR A 148 2.95 -8.77 17.88
CA THR A 148 1.48 -8.74 17.78
C THR A 148 0.84 -9.96 17.16
N CYS A 149 1.56 -10.80 16.42
CA CYS A 149 1.02 -11.96 15.73
C CYS A 149 1.58 -13.28 16.29
N PRO A 150 0.86 -14.41 16.20
CA PRO A 150 1.29 -15.70 16.71
C PRO A 150 2.14 -16.40 15.65
N LEU A 151 3.29 -15.79 15.34
CA LEU A 151 4.23 -16.25 14.32
C LEU A 151 5.50 -16.80 14.97
N ASP A 152 6.02 -17.87 14.37
CA ASP A 152 7.37 -18.34 14.62
C ASP A 152 8.36 -17.42 13.89
N GLU A 153 9.43 -17.01 14.56
CA GLU A 153 10.45 -16.11 13.99
C GLU A 153 11.10 -16.69 12.72
N SER A 154 11.26 -18.02 12.65
CA SER A 154 11.80 -18.72 11.46
C SER A 154 10.92 -18.56 10.20
N LYS A 155 9.65 -18.17 10.37
CA LYS A 155 8.75 -17.86 9.26
C LYS A 155 8.86 -16.42 8.78
N VAL A 156 9.46 -15.52 9.56
CA VAL A 156 9.51 -14.09 9.27
C VAL A 156 10.82 -13.72 8.58
N VAL A 157 10.71 -13.23 7.34
CA VAL A 157 11.83 -12.82 6.49
C VAL A 157 11.74 -11.31 6.28
N LEU A 158 12.86 -10.61 6.41
CA LEU A 158 12.96 -9.20 6.04
C LEU A 158 13.05 -9.09 4.52
N LEU A 159 12.12 -8.36 3.90
CA LEU A 159 12.08 -8.14 2.45
C LEU A 159 11.68 -6.69 2.19
N HIS A 160 12.67 -5.82 2.02
CA HIS A 160 12.43 -4.42 1.70
C HIS A 160 11.72 -4.26 0.36
N ASN A 161 10.88 -3.22 0.26
CA ASN A 161 10.28 -2.86 -1.01
C ASN A 161 11.36 -2.38 -1.98
N GLY A 162 11.37 -2.95 -3.18
CA GLY A 162 12.24 -2.48 -4.27
C GLY A 162 11.67 -1.23 -4.94
N ILE A 163 12.57 -0.38 -5.45
CA ILE A 163 12.24 0.76 -6.31
C ILE A 163 12.88 0.56 -7.68
N ASN A 164 12.27 1.11 -8.73
CA ASN A 164 12.86 1.08 -10.07
C ASN A 164 13.85 2.23 -10.23
N THR A 165 15.14 1.95 -10.06
CA THR A 165 16.21 2.95 -10.17
C THR A 165 16.36 3.53 -11.57
N ASN A 166 15.88 2.85 -12.61
CA ASN A 166 15.85 3.40 -13.97
C ASN A 166 14.72 4.42 -14.17
N TYR A 167 13.71 4.38 -13.30
CA TYR A 167 12.62 5.36 -13.29
C TYR A 167 12.93 6.53 -12.36
N TYR A 168 13.45 6.23 -11.17
CA TYR A 168 13.83 7.23 -10.17
C TYR A 168 15.30 7.63 -10.33
N PHE A 169 15.56 8.56 -11.25
CA PHE A 169 16.87 9.15 -11.48
C PHE A 169 16.79 10.68 -11.52
N SER A 170 17.91 11.35 -11.27
CA SER A 170 17.99 12.80 -11.40
C SER A 170 18.01 13.20 -12.87
N ASN A 171 17.06 14.02 -13.29
CA ASN A 171 16.96 14.57 -14.63
C ASN A 171 16.69 16.08 -14.54
N GLU A 172 17.61 16.89 -15.07
CA GLU A 172 17.50 18.36 -14.97
C GLU A 172 16.32 18.91 -15.77
N GLU A 173 15.96 18.31 -16.91
CA GLU A 173 14.78 18.71 -17.68
C GLU A 173 13.50 18.45 -16.89
N MET A 174 13.36 17.27 -16.26
CA MET A 174 12.23 16.95 -15.40
C MET A 174 12.12 17.91 -14.20
N LYS A 175 13.27 18.30 -13.62
CA LYS A 175 13.33 19.27 -12.53
C LYS A 175 12.90 20.66 -12.97
N ILE A 176 13.35 21.14 -14.13
CA ILE A 176 12.93 22.42 -14.71
C ILE A 176 11.42 22.40 -14.99
N ASN A 177 10.93 21.33 -15.63
CA ASN A 177 9.51 21.19 -15.97
C ASN A 177 8.63 21.08 -14.71
N GLY A 178 9.08 20.33 -13.70
CA GLY A 178 8.40 20.22 -12.41
C GLY A 178 8.31 21.57 -11.68
N ARG A 179 9.38 22.36 -11.69
CA ARG A 179 9.35 23.73 -11.12
C ARG A 179 8.41 24.65 -11.87
N LYS A 180 8.46 24.63 -13.21
CA LYS A 180 7.56 25.42 -14.08
C LYS A 180 6.09 25.10 -13.84
N LYS A 181 5.74 23.81 -13.72
CA LYS A 181 4.36 23.33 -13.49
C LYS A 181 3.70 23.99 -12.26
N TRP A 182 4.49 24.30 -11.25
CA TRP A 182 4.01 24.87 -9.99
C TRP A 182 4.43 26.33 -9.76
N GLY A 183 4.92 27.01 -10.80
CA GLY A 183 5.34 28.41 -10.70
C GLY A 183 6.51 28.65 -9.73
N ILE A 184 7.33 27.63 -9.49
CA ILE A 184 8.47 27.69 -8.58
C ILE A 184 9.65 28.34 -9.31
N LYS A 185 10.22 29.40 -8.73
CA LYS A 185 11.34 30.13 -9.34
C LYS A 185 12.63 29.31 -9.26
N THR A 186 13.62 29.66 -10.07
CA THR A 186 14.92 28.97 -10.09
C THR A 186 15.70 29.10 -8.77
N HIS A 187 15.57 30.23 -8.08
CA HIS A 187 16.23 30.50 -6.79
C HIS A 187 15.42 30.06 -5.56
N ASP A 188 14.19 29.59 -5.74
CA ASP A 188 13.37 29.07 -4.64
C ASP A 188 13.94 27.73 -4.15
N LEU A 189 14.12 27.58 -2.84
CA LEU A 189 14.36 26.29 -2.22
C LEU A 189 13.02 25.59 -1.99
N VAL A 190 12.88 24.38 -2.52
CA VAL A 190 11.65 23.59 -2.40
C VAL A 190 11.81 22.55 -1.31
N ILE A 191 10.92 22.58 -0.32
CA ILE A 191 10.81 21.59 0.74
C ILE A 191 9.54 20.79 0.47
N GLY A 192 9.69 19.50 0.24
CA GLY A 192 8.60 18.63 -0.20
C GLY A 192 8.25 17.54 0.81
N MET A 193 6.95 17.27 0.94
CA MET A 193 6.41 16.10 1.63
C MET A 193 5.62 15.27 0.62
N MET A 194 5.85 13.96 0.58
CA MET A 194 5.10 13.04 -0.28
C MET A 194 4.39 11.99 0.56
N GLY A 195 3.08 11.85 0.38
CA GLY A 195 2.26 10.88 1.09
C GLY A 195 0.78 11.24 1.08
N ARG A 196 -0.06 10.25 1.39
CA ARG A 196 -1.50 10.47 1.60
C ARG A 196 -1.69 11.46 2.74
N LEU A 197 -2.68 12.34 2.61
CA LEU A 197 -3.11 13.22 3.70
C LEU A 197 -3.88 12.38 4.73
N SER A 198 -3.14 11.77 5.64
CA SER A 198 -3.66 10.90 6.71
C SER A 198 -2.96 11.16 8.04
N PRO A 199 -3.63 10.97 9.19
CA PRO A 199 -3.01 11.11 10.51
C PRO A 199 -1.72 10.28 10.66
N GLY A 200 -0.76 10.81 11.42
CA GLY A 200 0.52 10.15 11.70
C GLY A 200 1.52 10.16 10.55
N LYS A 201 1.28 10.98 9.51
CA LYS A 201 2.21 11.18 8.40
C LYS A 201 3.12 12.39 8.54
N GLY A 202 2.91 13.24 9.54
CA GLY A 202 3.76 14.40 9.77
C GLY A 202 3.26 15.70 9.13
N HIS A 203 1.99 15.80 8.71
CA HIS A 203 1.51 17.01 8.00
C HIS A 203 1.47 18.22 8.93
N GLU A 204 0.98 18.04 10.15
CA GLU A 204 1.00 19.09 11.17
C GLU A 204 2.44 19.59 11.42
N GLU A 205 3.37 18.68 11.66
CA GLU A 205 4.79 18.96 11.90
C GLU A 205 5.45 19.62 10.68
N PHE A 206 5.04 19.25 9.46
CA PHE A 206 5.50 19.89 8.24
C PHE A 206 5.01 21.34 8.13
N LEU A 207 3.75 21.61 8.49
CA LEU A 207 3.21 22.98 8.53
C LEU A 207 3.87 23.82 9.64
N GLU A 208 4.08 23.24 10.83
CA GLU A 208 4.82 23.89 11.93
C GLU A 208 6.24 24.27 11.49
N SER A 209 6.93 23.35 10.82
CA SER A 209 8.25 23.61 10.25
C SER A 209 8.21 24.74 9.21
N ALA A 210 7.17 24.79 8.38
CA ALA A 210 7.00 25.85 7.39
C ALA A 210 6.83 27.23 8.03
N ILE A 211 6.06 27.32 9.12
CA ILE A 211 5.86 28.55 9.89
C ILE A 211 7.20 29.05 10.45
N GLU A 212 7.98 28.19 11.10
CA GLU A 212 9.26 28.58 11.71
C GLU A 212 10.32 28.97 10.66
N LEU A 213 10.37 28.25 9.54
CA LEU A 213 11.34 28.53 8.48
C LEU A 213 11.01 29.80 7.70
N ASN A 214 9.72 30.10 7.47
CA ASN A 214 9.29 31.34 6.81
C ASN A 214 9.65 32.60 7.61
N LYS A 215 9.94 32.50 8.92
CA LYS A 215 10.45 33.63 9.71
C LYS A 215 11.91 33.98 9.39
N LYS A 216 12.65 33.06 8.77
CA LYS A 216 14.11 33.15 8.56
C LYS A 216 14.50 33.24 7.09
N HIS A 217 13.62 32.81 6.19
CA HIS A 217 13.92 32.67 4.77
C HIS A 217 12.70 33.04 3.91
N ASP A 218 12.89 33.97 2.98
CA ASP A 218 11.83 34.42 2.08
C ASP A 218 11.77 33.64 0.76
N ASN A 219 12.78 32.83 0.46
CA ASN A 219 12.93 32.08 -0.79
C ASN A 219 12.51 30.60 -0.66
N LEU A 220 11.59 30.28 0.26
CA LEU A 220 11.09 28.92 0.45
C LEU A 220 9.79 28.66 -0.30
N LYS A 221 9.66 27.44 -0.81
CA LYS A 221 8.39 26.87 -1.31
C LYS A 221 8.15 25.53 -0.63
N PHE A 222 6.95 25.35 -0.10
CA PHE A 222 6.53 24.09 0.50
C PHE A 222 5.61 23.37 -0.47
N ILE A 223 5.78 22.06 -0.63
CA ILE A 223 4.92 21.26 -1.49
C ILE A 223 4.49 19.98 -0.80
N ILE A 224 3.18 19.73 -0.77
CA ILE A 224 2.60 18.48 -0.29
C ILE A 224 2.05 17.73 -1.50
N ILE A 225 2.67 16.58 -1.78
CA ILE A 225 2.33 15.69 -2.88
C ILE A 225 1.54 14.49 -2.36
N GLY A 226 0.25 14.46 -2.69
CA GLY A 226 -0.68 13.42 -2.29
C GLY A 226 -2.08 13.95 -2.02
N GLU A 227 -3.01 13.03 -1.77
CA GLU A 227 -4.41 13.33 -1.46
C GLU A 227 -4.91 12.46 -0.31
N ALA A 228 -6.10 12.77 0.21
CA ALA A 228 -6.82 11.87 1.10
C ALA A 228 -7.18 10.58 0.36
N SER A 229 -7.07 9.44 1.02
CA SER A 229 -7.74 8.23 0.58
C SER A 229 -9.10 8.09 1.30
N ARG A 230 -9.82 7.02 0.98
CA ARG A 230 -11.10 6.67 1.61
C ARG A 230 -11.06 6.85 3.15
N GLY A 231 -11.89 7.76 3.65
CA GLY A 231 -12.06 8.01 5.09
C GLY A 231 -11.05 8.99 5.68
N GLU A 232 -10.26 9.68 4.85
CA GLU A 232 -9.25 10.64 5.27
C GLU A 232 -9.58 12.08 4.81
N ASP A 233 -10.75 12.29 4.19
CA ASP A 233 -11.17 13.57 3.60
C ASP A 233 -11.22 14.72 4.63
N GLU A 234 -11.80 14.46 5.80
CA GLU A 234 -11.88 15.44 6.90
C GLU A 234 -10.50 15.87 7.38
N TYR A 235 -9.56 14.94 7.49
CA TYR A 235 -8.18 15.24 7.87
C TYR A 235 -7.49 16.07 6.78
N ALA A 236 -7.68 15.75 5.51
CA ALA A 236 -7.13 16.56 4.43
C ALA A 236 -7.67 18.00 4.42
N ILE A 237 -8.97 18.17 4.69
CA ILE A 237 -9.59 19.49 4.84
C ILE A 237 -8.97 20.24 6.04
N LYS A 238 -8.81 19.57 7.19
CA LYS A 238 -8.16 20.13 8.38
C LYS A 238 -6.74 20.65 8.07
N ILE A 239 -5.91 19.86 7.39
CA ILE A 239 -4.53 20.27 7.04
C ILE A 239 -4.53 21.49 6.11
N LYS A 240 -5.41 21.53 5.11
CA LYS A 240 -5.53 22.70 4.22
C LYS A 240 -5.99 23.95 4.97
N ASN A 241 -6.94 23.80 5.90
CA ASN A 241 -7.42 24.91 6.74
C ASN A 241 -6.31 25.42 7.67
N LEU A 242 -5.57 24.53 8.34
CA LEU A 242 -4.42 24.90 9.17
C LEU A 242 -3.39 25.74 8.39
N ALA A 243 -3.06 25.34 7.16
CA ALA A 243 -2.15 26.12 6.32
C ALA A 243 -2.69 27.52 6.01
N LYS A 244 -4.00 27.64 5.74
CA LYS A 244 -4.68 28.92 5.48
C LYS A 244 -4.74 29.82 6.72
N GLU A 245 -5.12 29.25 7.87
CA GLU A 245 -5.22 29.96 9.16
C GLU A 245 -3.86 30.51 9.60
N ASN A 246 -2.79 29.74 9.38
CA ASN A 246 -1.42 30.16 9.66
C ASN A 246 -0.78 31.00 8.53
N LYS A 247 -1.55 31.38 7.49
CA LYS A 247 -1.11 32.24 6.38
C LYS A 247 0.15 31.74 5.67
N ILE A 248 0.30 30.42 5.52
CA ILE A 248 1.43 29.80 4.82
C ILE A 248 1.20 29.92 3.30
N ASN A 249 1.40 31.12 2.75
CA ASN A 249 1.02 31.44 1.35
C ASN A 249 1.93 30.78 0.29
N ASN A 250 3.09 30.26 0.71
CA ASN A 250 4.07 29.62 -0.16
C ASN A 250 3.98 28.08 -0.16
N ILE A 251 2.87 27.51 0.31
CA ILE A 251 2.58 26.08 0.25
C ILE A 251 1.73 25.70 -0.96
N ILE A 252 2.05 24.57 -1.59
CA ILE A 252 1.34 24.01 -2.74
C ILE A 252 0.80 22.63 -2.37
N PHE A 253 -0.52 22.45 -2.49
CA PHE A 253 -1.17 21.14 -2.38
C PHE A 253 -1.45 20.61 -3.78
N THR A 254 -0.71 19.60 -4.23
CA THR A 254 -0.82 19.13 -5.62
C THR A 254 -1.98 18.17 -5.87
N GLY A 255 -2.53 17.58 -4.80
CA GLY A 255 -3.35 16.38 -4.91
C GLY A 255 -2.51 15.16 -5.33
N TYR A 256 -3.16 14.09 -5.76
CA TYR A 256 -2.47 12.91 -6.28
C TYR A 256 -1.78 13.19 -7.62
N ILE A 257 -0.49 12.84 -7.69
CA ILE A 257 0.30 12.85 -8.91
C ILE A 257 0.61 11.40 -9.28
N LYS A 258 0.33 11.03 -10.53
CA LYS A 258 0.60 9.68 -11.06
C LYS A 258 2.04 9.54 -11.57
N ASP A 259 2.63 10.63 -12.00
CA ASP A 259 3.97 10.74 -12.60
C ASP A 259 5.09 10.68 -11.56
#